data_AF-A0A962BYN4-F1
#
_entry.id   AF-A0A962BYN4-F1
#
_cell.length_a   1.000
_cell.length_b   1.000
_cell.length_c   1.000
_cell.angle_alpha   90.00
_cell.angle_beta   90.00
_cell.angle_gamma   90.00
#
_symmetry.space_group_name_H-M   'P 1'
#
loop_
_entity.id
_entity.type
_entity.pdbx_description
1 polymer ?
#
loop_
_entity_poly.entity_id
_entity_poly.type
_entity_poly.pdbx_seq_one_letter_code
_entity_poly.pdbx_strand_id
1 'polypeptide(L)' 'MVMLAKIRRMHFRDGLSVREVARRTGLSRNTIRRWLRSGQSEPVYP' A
#
# COMPACT_ATOMS: atom_id res chain seq x y z
N MET A 1 -10.23 -8.80 0.98
CA MET A 1 -8.96 -8.51 0.26
C MET A 1 -9.08 -7.32 -0.72
N VAL A 2 -9.33 -6.07 -0.28
CA VAL A 2 -9.53 -4.93 -1.22
C VAL A 2 -8.43 -3.83 -1.10
N MET A 3 -7.67 -3.82 -0.01
CA MET A 3 -6.75 -2.71 0.29
C MET A 3 -5.47 -2.71 -0.55
N LEU A 4 -4.86 -3.87 -0.82
CA LEU A 4 -3.60 -3.93 -1.59
C LEU A 4 -3.79 -3.50 -3.04
N ALA A 5 -4.87 -3.96 -3.68
CA ALA A 5 -5.20 -3.59 -5.05
C ALA A 5 -5.42 -2.07 -5.18
N LYS A 6 -6.02 -1.44 -4.16
CA LYS A 6 -6.22 0.01 -4.11
C LYS A 6 -4.88 0.76 -3.97
N ILE A 7 -4.00 0.31 -3.08
CA ILE A 7 -2.66 0.89 -2.87
C ILE A 7 -1.79 0.78 -4.13
N ARG A 8 -1.81 -0.38 -4.79
CA ARG A 8 -1.09 -0.56 -6.06
C ARG A 8 -1.64 0.36 -7.14
N ARG A 9 -2.96 0.51 -7.25
CA ARG A 9 -3.56 1.46 -8.20
C ARG A 9 -3.12 2.89 -7.92
N MET A 10 -3.21 3.32 -6.67
CA MET A 10 -2.78 4.65 -6.25
C MET A 10 -1.30 4.92 -6.57
N HIS A 11 -0.41 3.95 -6.36
CA HIS A 11 1.01 4.16 -6.61
C HIS A 11 1.41 4.00 -8.09
N PHE A 12 0.94 2.95 -8.77
CA PHE A 12 1.35 2.62 -10.14
C PHE A 12 0.51 3.30 -11.21
N ARG A 13 -0.80 3.50 -10.98
CA ARG A 13 -1.70 4.14 -11.95
C ARG A 13 -1.81 5.64 -11.71
N ASP A 14 -2.07 6.03 -10.46
CA ASP A 14 -2.28 7.44 -10.12
C ASP A 14 -0.95 8.17 -9.82
N GLY A 15 0.19 7.45 -9.83
CA GLY A 15 1.53 8.02 -9.61
C GLY A 15 1.75 8.59 -8.21
N LEU A 16 0.87 8.27 -7.25
CA LEU A 16 0.93 8.85 -5.91
C LEU A 16 2.18 8.34 -5.17
N SER A 17 2.83 9.25 -4.43
CA SER A 17 3.94 8.87 -3.57
C SER A 17 3.48 8.00 -2.41
N VAL A 18 4.38 7.15 -1.89
CA VAL A 18 4.10 6.31 -0.71
C VAL A 18 3.63 7.15 0.50
N ARG A 19 4.07 8.41 0.62
CA ARG A 19 3.60 9.34 1.66
C ARG A 19 2.13 9.71 1.47
N GLU A 20 1.74 10.00 0.23
CA GLU A 20 0.37 10.37 -0.12
C GLU A 20 -0.60 9.19 0.10
N VAL A 21 -0.16 8.00 -0.30
CA VAL A 21 -0.89 6.75 -0.05
C VAL A 21 -1.03 6.48 1.45
N ALA A 22 0.03 6.70 2.24
CA ALA A 22 -0.02 6.56 3.69
C ALA A 22 -1.03 7.53 4.33
N ARG A 23 -1.04 8.80 3.89
CA ARG A 23 -2.02 9.79 4.36
C ARG A 23 -3.46 9.40 4.05
N ARG A 24 -3.71 8.84 2.86
CA ARG A 24 -5.07 8.44 2.43
C ARG A 24 -5.55 7.13 3.02
N THR A 25 -4.65 6.21 3.34
CA THR A 25 -4.99 4.87 3.83
C THR A 25 -4.85 4.71 5.34
N GLY A 26 -4.20 5.65 6.02
CA GLY A 26 -3.90 5.55 7.45
C GLY A 26 -2.84 4.49 7.77
N LEU A 27 -2.24 3.86 6.77
CA LEU A 27 -1.22 2.83 6.95
C LEU A 27 0.17 3.43 7.09
N SER A 28 1.03 2.74 7.84
CA SER A 28 2.43 3.12 7.93
C SER A 28 3.09 3.03 6.55
N ARG A 29 4.01 3.96 6.27
CA ARG A 29 4.85 3.95 5.06
C ARG A 29 5.62 2.64 4.92
N ASN A 30 6.00 2.02 6.04
CA ASN A 30 6.72 0.75 6.06
C ASN A 30 5.82 -0.41 5.61
N THR A 31 4.56 -0.42 6.05
CA THR A 31 3.54 -1.39 5.61
C THR A 31 3.32 -1.28 4.10
N ILE A 32 3.12 -0.06 3.59
CA ILE A 32 2.93 0.17 2.16
C ILE A 32 4.16 -0.26 1.36
N ARG A 33 5.37 0.10 1.81
CA ARG A 33 6.61 -0.30 1.13
C ARG A 33 6.80 -1.82 1.13
N ARG A 34 6.48 -2.50 2.25
CA ARG A 34 6.52 -3.96 2.35
C ARG A 34 5.56 -4.56 1.33
N TRP A 35 4.32 -4.10 1.29
CA TRP A 35 3.27 -4.59 0.40
C TRP A 35 3.54 -4.35 -1.09
N LEU A 36 4.10 -3.18 -1.44
CA LEU A 36 4.52 -2.88 -2.81
C LEU A 36 5.66 -3.79 -3.27
N ARG A 37 6.57 -4.16 -2.35
CA ARG A 37 7.75 -4.98 -2.65
C ARG A 37 7.45 -6.48 -2.60
N SER A 38 6.57 -6.92 -1.70
CA SER A 38 6.33 -8.34 -1.46
C SER A 38 5.44 -8.99 -2.51
N GLY A 39 4.63 -8.24 -3.27
CA GLY A 39 3.62 -8.80 -4.17
C GLY A 39 2.52 -9.60 -3.46
N GLN A 40 2.75 -10.00 -2.21
CA GLN A 40 1.88 -10.79 -1.37
C GLN A 40 0.76 -9.94 -0.78
N SER A 41 -0.45 -10.41 -1.05
CA SER A 41 -1.71 -10.01 -0.47
C SER A 41 -1.89 -10.67 0.90
N GLU A 42 -1.37 -10.05 1.95
CA GLU A 42 -2.01 -9.90 3.27
C GLU A 42 -0.95 -9.43 4.28
N PRO A 43 -1.22 -8.43 5.13
CA PRO A 43 -0.48 -8.30 6.37
C PRO A 43 -0.86 -9.46 7.29
N VAL A 44 0.09 -10.34 7.59
CA VAL A 44 0.02 -11.14 8.82
C VAL A 44 0.08 -10.14 9.98
N TYR A 45 -1.08 -9.89 10.60
CA TYR A 45 -1.15 -9.26 11.91
C TYR A 45 -0.94 -10.38 12.94
N PRO A 46 -0.03 -10.21 13.92
CA PRO A 46 -0.02 -11.05 15.11
C PRO A 46 -1.29 -10.85 15.94
#